data_AF-A0A1U7LH67-F1
#
_entry.id   AF-A0A1U7LH67-F1
#
_cell.length_a   1.000
_cell.length_b   1.000
_cell.length_c   1.000
_cell.angle_alpha   90.00
_cell.angle_beta   90.00
_cell.angle_gamma   90.00
#
_symmetry.space_group_name_H-M   'P 1'
#
loop_
_entity.id
_entity.type
_entity.pdbx_description
1 polymer ?
#
loop_
_entity_poly.entity_id
_entity_poly.type
_entity_poly.pdbx_seq_one_letter_code
_entity_poly.pdbx_strand_id
1 'polypeptide(L)'
;MNVPFVFAYLFAATVAQEASLVATADGFLAAGNFQEALINYDTALQQDHGNYLIHFKRGLAYQSLGRHNAALSDFDNALESKPDFSQALSRRATLLAKVGNFQKAIEDYEQLANTEEVAIISDLAKAVAAAEEAKASADTETCIQESSRAIAVATSCAKLRNLRAQCYITRGDVHEAVGDLTQDSKRFKLTDRHAVILDPASIAPHALLSNLVYFSLHDSKRALAHIKKCLHFDTDAKECKRLFRTVKKMDKQYTQARNFLDSKQWIRTTKVLDKSSEGEGLLAALNVELQELAKAGISMPSEFLADLEEMLCEAYSESKKDALARPHCEAALTKRPESIPAVLAKANALIAESEFEEAIKVLSSANERTGGRNPKINEAIQRAQKLAKQAKQKDYYKVLDVARDADVKTIKKAYRAMSRKYHPDKYDKGGGLSAEEVERKMSAINEAYEILSDPELKARYDAGDDPNSLEGQHPGGNPFAHFGGSPFMFHQGGGQQFFQQGNGFNFKFEF
;
A
#
# COMPACT_ATOMS: atom_id res chain seq x y z
N MET A 1 70.57 -50.12 -22.66
CA MET A 1 69.15 -50.28 -22.99
C MET A 1 68.38 -50.67 -21.73
N ASN A 2 67.68 -49.74 -21.09
CA ASN A 2 66.68 -50.06 -20.05
C ASN A 2 65.64 -48.93 -19.88
N VAL A 3 65.34 -48.24 -20.98
CA VAL A 3 64.39 -47.13 -21.02
C VAL A 3 62.91 -47.58 -20.94
N PRO A 4 62.46 -48.72 -21.51
CA PRO A 4 61.03 -49.05 -21.50
C PRO A 4 60.49 -49.45 -20.12
N PHE A 5 61.33 -50.00 -19.24
CA PHE A 5 60.91 -50.42 -17.89
C PHE A 5 60.70 -49.24 -16.93
N VAL A 6 61.52 -48.19 -17.04
CA VAL A 6 61.40 -46.99 -16.20
C VAL A 6 60.15 -46.18 -16.57
N PHE A 7 59.85 -46.06 -17.87
CA PHE A 7 58.63 -45.41 -18.35
C PHE A 7 57.36 -46.16 -17.93
N ALA A 8 57.36 -47.50 -18.00
CA ALA A 8 56.23 -48.31 -17.55
C ALA A 8 55.99 -48.19 -16.04
N TYR A 9 57.06 -48.09 -15.23
CA TYR A 9 56.96 -47.97 -13.77
C TYR A 9 56.50 -46.58 -13.32
N LEU A 10 56.98 -45.51 -13.96
CA LEU A 10 56.51 -44.13 -13.72
C LEU A 10 55.05 -43.94 -14.14
N PHE A 11 54.63 -44.54 -15.25
CA PHE A 11 53.24 -44.53 -15.70
C PHE A 11 52.33 -45.34 -14.75
N ALA A 12 52.76 -46.52 -14.28
CA ALA A 12 52.00 -47.30 -13.31
C ALA A 12 51.88 -46.61 -11.94
N ALA A 13 52.92 -45.91 -11.49
CA ALA A 13 52.90 -45.17 -10.23
C ALA A 13 51.97 -43.95 -10.27
N THR A 14 51.91 -43.24 -11.40
CA THR A 14 51.01 -42.09 -11.59
C THR A 14 49.54 -42.51 -11.66
N VAL A 15 49.23 -43.60 -12.37
CA VAL A 15 47.88 -44.18 -12.42
C VAL A 15 47.41 -44.69 -11.05
N ALA A 16 48.29 -45.33 -10.27
CA ALA A 16 47.95 -45.79 -8.91
C ALA A 16 47.70 -44.61 -7.95
N GLN A 17 48.43 -43.52 -8.11
CA GLN A 17 48.26 -42.30 -7.32
C GLN A 17 46.95 -41.58 -7.66
N GLU A 18 46.59 -41.48 -8.95
CA GLU A 18 45.30 -40.95 -9.40
C GLU A 18 44.12 -41.74 -8.82
N ALA A 19 44.15 -43.07 -8.93
CA ALA A 19 43.09 -43.93 -8.42
C ALA A 19 42.87 -43.75 -6.90
N SER A 20 43.94 -43.54 -6.14
CA SER A 20 43.88 -43.24 -4.70
C SER A 20 43.24 -41.87 -4.41
N LEU A 21 43.59 -40.84 -5.18
CA LEU A 21 43.00 -39.50 -5.07
C LEU A 21 41.50 -39.54 -5.39
N VAL A 22 41.11 -40.25 -6.45
CA VAL A 22 39.69 -40.42 -6.83
C VAL A 22 38.92 -41.16 -5.74
N ALA A 23 39.45 -42.26 -5.17
CA ALA A 23 38.80 -42.99 -4.09
C ALA A 23 38.62 -42.12 -2.84
N THR A 24 39.62 -41.30 -2.52
CA THR A 24 39.55 -40.34 -1.40
C THR A 24 38.49 -39.27 -1.66
N ALA A 25 38.47 -38.71 -2.87
CA ALA A 25 37.47 -37.73 -3.30
C ALA A 25 36.04 -38.30 -3.27
N ASP A 26 35.85 -39.54 -3.71
CA ASP A 26 34.57 -40.25 -3.65
C ASP A 26 34.08 -40.43 -2.21
N GLY A 27 34.98 -40.75 -1.28
CA GLY A 27 34.68 -40.81 0.15
C GLY A 27 34.19 -39.47 0.69
N PHE A 28 34.87 -38.37 0.34
CA PHE A 28 34.43 -37.03 0.72
C PHE A 28 33.10 -36.63 0.08
N LEU A 29 32.89 -36.97 -1.19
CA LEU A 29 31.65 -36.71 -1.92
C LEU A 29 30.46 -37.43 -1.26
N ALA A 30 30.63 -38.71 -0.91
CA ALA A 30 29.63 -39.49 -0.21
C ALA A 30 29.35 -38.97 1.21
N ALA A 31 30.36 -38.43 1.89
CA ALA A 31 30.23 -37.81 3.21
C ALA A 31 29.61 -36.39 3.18
N GLY A 32 29.41 -35.81 2.00
CA GLY A 32 28.92 -34.43 1.84
C GLY A 32 29.99 -33.34 2.02
N ASN A 33 31.26 -33.73 2.14
CA ASN A 33 32.41 -32.82 2.23
C ASN A 33 32.86 -32.40 0.82
N PHE A 34 32.02 -31.57 0.18
CA PHE A 34 32.19 -31.25 -1.23
C PHE A 34 33.44 -30.42 -1.53
N GLN A 35 33.90 -29.57 -0.61
CA GLN A 35 35.10 -28.75 -0.84
C GLN A 35 36.37 -29.61 -0.88
N GLU A 36 36.49 -30.56 0.04
CA GLU A 36 37.57 -31.52 0.12
C GLU A 36 37.53 -32.48 -1.07
N ALA A 37 36.34 -32.91 -1.50
CA ALA A 37 36.17 -33.70 -2.72
C ALA A 37 36.70 -32.94 -3.96
N LEU A 38 36.37 -31.66 -4.11
CA LEU A 38 36.85 -30.82 -5.21
C LEU A 38 38.38 -30.75 -5.27
N ILE A 39 39.05 -30.53 -4.12
CA ILE A 39 40.52 -30.45 -4.07
C ILE A 39 41.16 -31.74 -4.58
N ASN A 40 40.63 -32.90 -4.17
CA ASN A 40 41.15 -34.20 -4.57
C ASN A 40 40.84 -34.52 -6.05
N TYR A 41 39.66 -34.14 -6.56
CA TYR A 41 39.35 -34.26 -7.98
C TYR A 41 40.21 -33.33 -8.86
N ASP A 42 40.49 -32.10 -8.41
CA ASP A 42 41.37 -31.17 -9.11
C ASP A 42 42.81 -31.71 -9.21
N THR A 43 43.33 -32.29 -8.13
CA THR A 43 44.65 -32.92 -8.14
C THR A 43 44.69 -34.19 -8.96
N ALA A 44 43.61 -34.98 -8.99
CA ALA A 44 43.51 -36.14 -9.87
C ALA A 44 43.52 -35.72 -11.35
N LEU A 45 42.79 -34.67 -11.71
CA LEU A 45 42.74 -34.15 -13.09
C LEU A 45 44.06 -33.52 -13.57
N GLN A 46 44.95 -33.12 -12.67
CA GLN A 46 46.31 -32.72 -13.02
C GLN A 46 47.18 -33.91 -13.48
N GLN A 47 46.84 -35.13 -13.06
CA GLN A 47 47.56 -36.35 -13.45
C GLN A 47 47.01 -36.93 -14.76
N ASP A 48 45.69 -37.03 -14.88
CA ASP A 48 44.98 -37.40 -16.12
C ASP A 48 43.84 -36.42 -16.41
N HIS A 49 43.99 -35.66 -17.49
CA HIS A 49 43.04 -34.62 -17.88
C HIS A 49 41.82 -35.19 -18.63
N GLY A 50 41.89 -36.43 -19.12
CA GLY A 50 40.90 -37.04 -20.02
C GLY A 50 39.86 -37.93 -19.35
N ASN A 51 39.95 -38.13 -18.03
CA ASN A 51 39.05 -39.04 -17.33
C ASN A 51 37.65 -38.44 -17.12
N TYR A 52 36.72 -38.77 -18.01
CA TYR A 52 35.34 -38.27 -18.00
C TYR A 52 34.58 -38.53 -16.69
N LEU A 53 34.90 -39.60 -15.96
CA LEU A 53 34.27 -39.91 -14.67
C LEU A 53 34.68 -38.92 -13.59
N ILE A 54 35.92 -38.44 -13.61
CA ILE A 54 36.39 -37.45 -12.64
C ILE A 54 35.70 -36.11 -12.90
N HIS A 55 35.64 -35.66 -14.16
CA HIS A 55 34.87 -34.47 -14.54
C HIS A 55 33.42 -34.58 -14.09
N PHE A 56 32.73 -35.70 -14.37
CA PHE A 56 31.35 -35.90 -13.93
C PHE A 56 31.18 -35.79 -12.41
N LYS A 57 32.03 -36.47 -11.62
CA LYS A 57 31.93 -36.45 -10.15
C LYS A 57 32.31 -35.10 -9.54
N ARG A 58 33.29 -34.40 -10.11
CA ARG A 58 33.63 -33.02 -9.74
C ARG A 58 32.47 -32.07 -10.05
N GLY A 59 31.81 -32.26 -11.20
CA GLY A 59 30.57 -31.58 -11.57
C GLY A 59 29.44 -31.80 -10.55
N LEU A 60 29.26 -33.02 -10.03
CA LEU A 60 28.31 -33.31 -8.95
C LEU A 60 28.66 -32.56 -7.65
N ALA A 61 29.94 -32.51 -7.28
CA ALA A 61 30.40 -31.75 -6.11
C ALA A 61 30.12 -30.24 -6.28
N TYR A 62 30.42 -29.67 -7.45
CA TYR A 62 30.08 -28.29 -7.78
C TYR A 62 28.56 -28.04 -7.74
N GLN A 63 27.76 -28.96 -8.26
CA GLN A 63 26.30 -28.87 -8.26
C GLN A 63 25.75 -28.84 -6.82
N SER A 64 26.25 -29.69 -5.93
CA SER A 64 25.87 -29.74 -4.51
C SER A 64 26.25 -28.46 -3.75
N LEU A 65 27.33 -27.80 -4.16
CA LEU A 65 27.74 -26.49 -3.65
C LEU A 65 26.99 -25.31 -4.31
N GLY A 66 26.07 -25.57 -5.24
CA GLY A 66 25.34 -24.54 -5.97
C GLY A 66 26.17 -23.78 -7.02
N ARG A 67 27.37 -24.27 -7.35
CA ARG A 67 28.28 -23.69 -8.35
C ARG A 67 27.90 -24.15 -9.75
N HIS A 68 26.75 -23.68 -10.23
CA HIS A 68 26.10 -24.21 -11.44
C HIS A 68 26.94 -24.09 -12.72
N ASN A 69 27.64 -22.98 -12.94
CA ASN A 69 28.47 -22.80 -14.15
C ASN A 69 29.66 -23.77 -14.19
N ALA A 70 30.34 -23.96 -13.07
CA ALA A 70 31.45 -24.91 -12.97
C ALA A 70 30.96 -26.34 -13.18
N ALA A 71 29.82 -26.71 -12.59
CA ALA A 71 29.19 -28.01 -12.80
C ALA A 71 28.82 -28.26 -14.27
N LEU A 72 28.24 -27.26 -14.95
CA LEU A 72 27.91 -27.38 -16.38
C LEU A 72 29.16 -27.60 -17.23
N SER A 73 30.24 -26.84 -16.98
CA SER A 73 31.52 -27.02 -17.69
C SER A 73 32.10 -28.42 -17.50
N ASP A 74 32.01 -28.98 -16.30
CA ASP A 74 32.49 -30.33 -16.02
C ASP A 74 31.61 -31.41 -16.66
N PHE A 75 30.30 -31.21 -16.72
CA PHE A 75 29.42 -32.10 -17.47
C PHE A 75 29.67 -32.02 -18.98
N ASP A 76 29.94 -30.82 -19.51
CA ASP A 76 30.34 -30.62 -20.90
C ASP A 76 31.63 -31.42 -21.21
N ASN A 77 32.68 -31.26 -20.40
CA ASN A 77 33.95 -32.01 -20.56
C ASN A 77 33.74 -33.53 -20.51
N ALA A 78 32.89 -34.01 -19.59
CA ALA A 78 32.58 -35.44 -19.48
C ALA A 78 31.88 -35.96 -20.75
N LEU A 79 30.99 -35.16 -21.34
CA LEU A 79 30.22 -35.52 -22.54
C LEU A 79 31.01 -35.32 -23.84
N GLU A 80 32.00 -34.43 -23.87
CA GLU A 80 32.97 -34.36 -24.97
C GLU A 80 33.78 -35.66 -25.06
N SER A 81 34.17 -36.21 -23.90
CA SER A 81 34.92 -37.46 -23.82
C SER A 81 34.03 -38.70 -24.03
N LYS A 82 32.80 -38.66 -23.52
CA LYS A 82 31.82 -39.75 -23.64
C LYS A 82 30.41 -39.20 -23.92
N PRO A 83 30.04 -39.01 -25.20
CA PRO A 83 28.77 -38.38 -25.58
C PRO A 83 27.51 -39.15 -25.14
N ASP A 84 27.59 -40.49 -25.03
CA ASP A 84 26.47 -41.36 -24.68
C ASP A 84 26.30 -41.56 -23.15
N PHE A 85 27.01 -40.77 -22.33
CA PHE A 85 26.98 -40.93 -20.89
C PHE A 85 25.68 -40.39 -20.27
N SER A 86 24.69 -41.27 -20.18
CA SER A 86 23.32 -40.94 -19.76
C SER A 86 23.20 -40.21 -18.43
N GLN A 87 24.06 -40.53 -17.45
CA GLN A 87 24.05 -39.85 -16.15
C GLN A 87 24.51 -38.38 -16.26
N ALA A 88 25.52 -38.09 -17.07
CA ALA A 88 25.97 -36.72 -17.30
C ALA A 88 24.93 -35.94 -18.11
N LEU A 89 24.36 -36.53 -19.17
CA LEU A 89 23.26 -35.91 -19.93
C LEU A 89 22.09 -35.55 -19.01
N SER A 90 21.64 -36.48 -18.16
CA SER A 90 20.51 -36.26 -17.26
C SER A 90 20.81 -35.15 -16.24
N ARG A 91 22.00 -35.14 -15.64
CA ARG A 91 22.41 -34.11 -14.68
C ARG A 91 22.58 -32.75 -15.33
N ARG A 92 23.14 -32.70 -16.54
CA ARG A 92 23.31 -31.46 -17.31
C ARG A 92 21.96 -30.91 -17.73
N ALA A 93 21.06 -31.71 -18.29
CA ALA A 93 19.71 -31.31 -18.69
C ALA A 93 18.93 -30.67 -17.52
N THR A 94 18.87 -31.34 -16.37
CA THR A 94 18.19 -30.82 -15.18
C THR A 94 18.82 -29.52 -14.69
N LEU A 95 20.15 -29.40 -14.77
CA LEU A 95 20.85 -28.19 -14.36
C LEU A 95 20.65 -27.03 -15.35
N LEU A 96 20.66 -27.31 -16.65
CA LEU A 96 20.35 -26.37 -17.73
C LEU A 96 18.93 -25.81 -17.59
N ALA A 97 17.94 -26.66 -17.31
CA ALA A 97 16.57 -26.23 -17.01
C ALA A 97 16.52 -25.30 -15.78
N LYS A 98 17.25 -25.63 -14.71
CA LYS A 98 17.32 -24.78 -13.50
C LYS A 98 17.92 -23.40 -13.74
N VAL A 99 18.92 -23.29 -14.61
CA VAL A 99 19.54 -21.98 -14.97
C VAL A 99 18.78 -21.26 -16.08
N GLY A 100 17.78 -21.89 -16.69
CA GLY A 100 16.91 -21.32 -17.73
C GLY A 100 17.44 -21.49 -19.16
N ASN A 101 18.40 -22.37 -19.40
CA ASN A 101 18.84 -22.73 -20.75
C ASN A 101 18.01 -23.91 -21.27
N PHE A 102 16.75 -23.63 -21.61
CA PHE A 102 15.78 -24.64 -22.01
C PHE A 102 16.13 -25.34 -23.31
N GLN A 103 16.73 -24.63 -24.27
CA GLN A 103 17.09 -25.19 -25.57
C GLN A 103 18.09 -26.35 -25.43
N LYS A 104 19.21 -26.12 -24.72
CA LYS A 104 20.20 -27.19 -24.48
C LYS A 104 19.65 -28.30 -23.58
N ALA A 105 18.76 -27.97 -22.64
CA ALA A 105 18.12 -28.97 -21.79
C ALA A 105 17.24 -29.92 -22.61
N ILE A 106 16.50 -29.40 -23.59
CA ILE A 106 15.70 -30.20 -24.54
C ILE A 106 16.61 -31.12 -25.34
N GLU A 107 17.70 -30.60 -25.92
CA GLU A 107 18.67 -31.39 -26.69
C GLU A 107 19.22 -32.58 -25.88
N ASP A 108 19.55 -32.38 -24.60
CA ASP A 108 20.02 -33.46 -23.72
C ASP A 108 18.92 -34.48 -23.38
N TYR A 109 17.68 -34.04 -23.14
CA TYR A 109 16.57 -34.95 -22.88
C TYR A 109 16.13 -35.73 -24.13
N GLU A 110 16.24 -35.14 -25.32
CA GLU A 110 16.03 -35.82 -26.60
C GLU A 110 17.06 -36.92 -26.82
N GLN A 111 18.34 -36.67 -26.50
CA GLN A 111 19.38 -37.71 -26.55
C GLN A 111 19.10 -38.87 -25.58
N LEU A 112 18.45 -38.59 -24.45
CA LEU A 112 18.00 -39.59 -23.49
C LEU A 112 16.67 -40.27 -23.87
N ALA A 113 16.05 -39.88 -24.99
CA ALA A 113 14.71 -40.27 -25.41
C ALA A 113 13.62 -40.00 -24.34
N ASN A 114 13.81 -38.99 -23.48
CA ASN A 114 12.88 -38.60 -22.44
C ASN A 114 11.86 -37.59 -22.97
N THR A 115 10.86 -38.09 -23.69
CA THR A 115 9.82 -37.27 -24.35
C THR A 115 8.94 -36.48 -23.39
N GLU A 116 8.75 -36.97 -22.16
CA GLU A 116 7.96 -36.28 -21.12
C GLU A 116 8.64 -34.99 -20.68
N GLU A 117 9.92 -35.06 -20.31
CA GLU A 117 10.71 -33.88 -19.92
C GLU A 117 10.87 -32.90 -21.09
N VAL A 118 11.05 -33.38 -22.32
CA VAL A 118 11.09 -32.52 -23.51
C VAL A 118 9.79 -31.71 -23.65
N ALA A 119 8.63 -32.34 -23.47
CA ALA A 119 7.35 -31.64 -23.56
C ALA A 119 7.20 -30.56 -22.47
N ILE A 120 7.59 -30.88 -21.23
CA ILE A 120 7.56 -29.93 -20.10
C ILE A 120 8.49 -28.75 -20.38
N ILE A 121 9.75 -29.00 -20.71
CA ILE A 121 10.73 -27.92 -20.93
C ILE A 121 10.38 -27.09 -22.17
N SER A 122 9.85 -27.70 -23.23
CA SER A 122 9.36 -26.99 -24.42
C SER A 122 8.19 -26.06 -24.09
N ASP A 123 7.24 -26.51 -23.27
CA ASP A 123 6.14 -25.67 -22.79
C ASP A 123 6.63 -24.49 -21.95
N LEU A 124 7.63 -24.70 -21.08
CA LEU A 124 8.24 -23.62 -20.30
C LEU A 124 9.01 -22.63 -21.18
N ALA A 125 9.68 -23.09 -22.24
CA ALA A 125 10.33 -22.20 -23.20
C ALA A 125 9.30 -21.30 -23.92
N LYS A 126 8.12 -21.84 -24.26
CA LYS A 126 6.99 -21.05 -24.81
C LYS A 126 6.43 -20.07 -23.79
N ALA A 127 6.31 -20.47 -22.52
CA ALA A 127 5.91 -19.57 -21.44
C ALA A 127 6.85 -18.36 -21.33
N VAL A 128 8.16 -18.57 -21.43
CA VAL A 128 9.13 -17.47 -21.41
C VAL A 128 8.94 -16.53 -22.61
N ALA A 129 8.79 -17.07 -23.81
CA ALA A 129 8.52 -16.26 -25.00
C ALA A 129 7.23 -15.44 -24.85
N ALA A 130 6.16 -16.05 -24.33
CA ALA A 130 4.90 -15.38 -24.05
C ALA A 130 5.06 -14.28 -22.98
N ALA A 131 5.87 -14.50 -21.95
CA ALA A 131 6.16 -13.49 -20.93
C ALA A 131 6.94 -12.30 -21.49
N GLU A 132 7.90 -12.53 -22.38
CA GLU A 132 8.67 -11.47 -23.05
C GLU A 132 7.78 -10.65 -24.00
N GLU A 133 6.89 -11.29 -24.75
CA GLU A 133 5.91 -10.64 -25.60
C GLU A 133 4.89 -9.84 -24.78
N ALA A 134 4.35 -10.42 -23.70
CA ALA A 134 3.42 -9.77 -22.79
C ALA A 134 4.04 -8.52 -22.14
N LYS A 135 5.33 -8.58 -21.78
CA LYS A 135 6.04 -7.38 -21.33
C LYS A 135 6.11 -6.30 -22.42
N ALA A 136 6.39 -6.68 -23.67
CA ALA A 136 6.47 -5.73 -24.77
C ALA A 136 5.12 -5.07 -25.10
N SER A 137 4.01 -5.80 -24.92
CA SER A 137 2.64 -5.29 -25.09
C SER A 137 2.07 -4.61 -23.83
N ALA A 138 2.87 -4.53 -22.75
CA ALA A 138 2.46 -4.03 -21.43
C ALA A 138 1.31 -4.81 -20.76
N ASP A 139 1.10 -6.08 -21.15
CA ASP A 139 0.25 -7.03 -20.44
C ASP A 139 0.99 -7.59 -19.22
N THR A 140 0.81 -6.91 -18.09
CA THR A 140 1.51 -7.25 -16.85
C THR A 140 1.04 -8.55 -16.22
N GLU A 141 -0.25 -8.91 -16.38
CA GLU A 141 -0.81 -10.11 -15.76
C GLU A 141 -0.25 -11.37 -16.42
N THR A 142 -0.32 -11.44 -17.74
CA THR A 142 0.24 -12.57 -18.51
C THR A 142 1.75 -12.66 -18.29
N CYS A 143 2.47 -11.53 -18.31
CA CYS A 143 3.90 -11.53 -18.04
C CYS A 143 4.23 -12.16 -16.68
N ILE A 144 3.53 -11.75 -15.62
CA ILE A 144 3.79 -12.25 -14.26
C ILE A 144 3.42 -13.73 -14.15
N GLN A 145 2.29 -14.14 -14.72
CA GLN A 145 1.84 -15.53 -14.69
C GLN A 145 2.83 -16.47 -15.39
N GLU A 146 3.20 -16.15 -16.63
CA GLU A 146 4.05 -17.01 -17.47
C GLU A 146 5.50 -17.05 -16.97
N SER A 147 6.04 -15.90 -16.55
CA SER A 147 7.37 -15.87 -15.93
C SER A 147 7.40 -16.63 -14.59
N SER A 148 6.31 -16.60 -13.81
CA SER A 148 6.21 -17.39 -12.57
C SER A 148 6.20 -18.89 -12.82
N ARG A 149 5.49 -19.34 -13.87
CA ARG A 149 5.50 -20.74 -14.30
C ARG A 149 6.92 -21.19 -14.68
N ALA A 150 7.64 -20.38 -15.44
CA ALA A 150 9.02 -20.66 -15.81
C ALA A 150 9.96 -20.67 -14.59
N ILE A 151 9.83 -19.72 -13.66
CA ILE A 151 10.67 -19.60 -12.46
C ILE A 151 10.49 -20.80 -11.50
N ALA A 152 9.33 -21.44 -11.49
CA ALA A 152 9.09 -22.63 -10.68
C ALA A 152 10.08 -23.77 -10.97
N VAL A 153 10.55 -23.87 -12.22
CA VAL A 153 11.56 -24.85 -12.65
C VAL A 153 12.94 -24.18 -12.79
N ALA A 154 13.00 -23.03 -13.48
CA ALA A 154 14.22 -22.24 -13.67
C ALA A 154 14.57 -21.41 -12.43
N THR A 155 14.62 -22.07 -11.29
CA THR A 155 14.80 -21.44 -9.98
C THR A 155 16.12 -20.69 -9.85
N SER A 156 17.13 -20.93 -10.68
CA SER A 156 18.42 -20.21 -10.64
C SER A 156 18.56 -19.20 -11.79
N CYS A 157 17.49 -18.93 -12.57
CA CYS A 157 17.54 -18.00 -13.68
C CYS A 157 17.29 -16.55 -13.23
N ALA A 158 18.35 -15.75 -13.13
CA ALA A 158 18.25 -14.33 -12.80
C ALA A 158 17.54 -13.53 -13.91
N LYS A 159 17.69 -13.91 -15.18
CA LYS A 159 17.04 -13.20 -16.30
C LYS A 159 15.51 -13.23 -16.18
N LEU A 160 14.94 -14.38 -15.83
CA LEU A 160 13.50 -14.52 -15.65
C LEU A 160 12.97 -13.78 -14.43
N ARG A 161 13.71 -13.76 -13.32
CA ARG A 161 13.36 -12.92 -12.17
C ARG A 161 13.40 -11.44 -12.49
N ASN A 162 14.41 -10.99 -13.23
CA ASN A 162 14.46 -9.60 -13.70
C ASN A 162 13.30 -9.26 -14.64
N LEU A 163 12.92 -10.19 -15.54
CA LEU A 163 11.75 -10.04 -16.40
C LEU A 163 10.48 -9.84 -15.57
N ARG A 164 10.23 -10.75 -14.61
CA ARG A 164 9.06 -10.67 -13.73
C ARG A 164 9.06 -9.43 -12.83
N ALA A 165 10.22 -9.07 -12.27
CA ALA A 165 10.38 -7.86 -11.48
C ALA A 165 10.02 -6.60 -12.28
N GLN A 166 10.38 -6.53 -13.56
CA GLN A 166 9.99 -5.41 -14.41
C GLN A 166 8.48 -5.37 -14.63
N CYS A 167 7.82 -6.51 -14.81
CA CYS A 167 6.37 -6.58 -14.92
C CYS A 167 5.67 -6.19 -13.61
N TYR A 168 6.21 -6.57 -12.45
CA TYR A 168 5.74 -6.08 -11.15
C TYR A 168 5.89 -4.56 -11.01
N ILE A 169 7.03 -3.98 -11.42
CA ILE A 169 7.25 -2.52 -11.40
C ILE A 169 6.19 -1.82 -12.26
N THR A 170 5.97 -2.29 -13.50
CA THR A 170 4.95 -1.73 -14.40
C THR A 170 3.54 -1.83 -13.82
N ARG A 171 3.22 -2.90 -13.10
CA ARG A 171 1.92 -3.08 -12.41
C ARG A 171 1.79 -2.19 -11.17
N GLY A 172 2.91 -1.82 -10.54
CA GLY A 172 2.97 -1.06 -9.29
C GLY A 172 3.30 -1.88 -8.04
N ASP A 173 3.57 -3.18 -8.20
CA ASP A 173 3.83 -4.15 -7.12
C ASP A 173 5.30 -4.14 -6.71
N VAL A 174 5.72 -3.04 -6.10
CA VAL A 174 7.15 -2.80 -5.85
C VAL A 174 7.73 -3.75 -4.80
N HIS A 175 6.92 -4.25 -3.86
CA HIS A 175 7.38 -5.19 -2.85
C HIS A 175 7.81 -6.53 -3.47
N GLU A 176 7.02 -7.02 -4.42
CA GLU A 176 7.22 -8.25 -5.18
C GLU A 176 8.45 -8.10 -6.09
N ALA A 177 8.57 -6.95 -6.78
CA ALA A 177 9.74 -6.63 -7.58
C ALA A 177 11.04 -6.60 -6.75
N VAL A 178 11.02 -5.95 -5.58
CA VAL A 178 12.15 -5.95 -4.65
C VAL A 178 12.42 -7.37 -4.14
N GLY A 179 11.38 -8.19 -3.93
CA GLY A 179 11.51 -9.60 -3.57
C GLY A 179 12.33 -10.39 -4.59
N ASP A 180 11.97 -10.31 -5.87
CA ASP A 180 12.68 -10.99 -6.96
C ASP A 180 14.14 -10.52 -7.07
N LEU A 181 14.35 -9.20 -7.07
CA LEU A 181 15.68 -8.60 -7.19
C LEU A 181 16.56 -8.86 -5.95
N THR A 182 15.97 -8.99 -4.75
CA THR A 182 16.72 -9.30 -3.52
C THR A 182 16.99 -10.79 -3.36
N GLN A 183 16.12 -11.67 -3.84
CA GLN A 183 16.35 -13.12 -3.84
C GLN A 183 17.60 -13.45 -4.67
N ASP A 184 17.76 -12.79 -5.82
CA ASP A 184 18.98 -12.84 -6.62
C ASP A 184 20.21 -12.42 -5.78
N SER A 185 20.07 -11.38 -4.96
CA SER A 185 21.17 -10.90 -4.08
C SER A 185 21.46 -11.79 -2.86
N LYS A 186 20.50 -12.60 -2.37
CA LYS A 186 20.67 -13.47 -1.18
C LYS A 186 21.21 -14.84 -1.56
N ARG A 187 20.78 -15.42 -2.68
CA ARG A 187 21.31 -16.70 -3.19
C ARG A 187 22.79 -16.59 -3.58
N PHE A 188 23.20 -15.37 -3.96
CA PHE A 188 24.58 -14.94 -4.19
C PHE A 188 25.50 -15.03 -2.94
N LYS A 189 24.95 -14.99 -1.71
CA LYS A 189 25.76 -15.01 -0.49
C LYS A 189 26.34 -16.40 -0.15
N LEU A 190 25.86 -17.46 -0.80
CA LEU A 190 26.23 -18.86 -0.51
C LEU A 190 26.93 -19.58 -1.68
N THR A 191 26.97 -18.99 -2.88
CA THR A 191 27.35 -19.71 -4.11
C THR A 191 28.27 -18.88 -4.99
N ASP A 192 29.52 -18.69 -4.54
CA ASP A 192 30.62 -18.07 -5.30
C ASP A 192 30.43 -16.64 -5.86
N ARG A 193 31.54 -15.92 -5.74
CA ARG A 193 31.81 -14.54 -6.20
C ARG A 193 31.68 -14.31 -7.72
N HIS A 194 31.05 -15.21 -8.47
CA HIS A 194 31.04 -15.22 -9.94
C HIS A 194 29.64 -15.42 -10.58
N ALA A 195 28.57 -15.51 -9.78
CA ALA A 195 27.20 -15.58 -10.30
C ALA A 195 26.46 -14.23 -10.26
N VAL A 196 27.21 -13.14 -10.52
CA VAL A 196 26.62 -11.98 -11.21
C VAL A 196 26.54 -12.40 -12.67
N ILE A 197 25.40 -12.90 -13.12
CA ILE A 197 25.20 -13.10 -14.57
C ILE A 197 24.27 -12.00 -15.06
N LEU A 198 24.82 -10.80 -15.06
CA LEU A 198 24.76 -9.96 -16.26
C LEU A 198 26.14 -9.33 -16.55
N ASP A 199 26.99 -9.14 -15.55
CA ASP A 199 28.42 -8.80 -15.66
C ASP A 199 28.94 -8.57 -14.22
N PRO A 200 30.03 -9.19 -13.73
CA PRO A 200 30.62 -8.88 -12.42
C PRO A 200 30.98 -7.41 -12.18
N ALA A 201 31.01 -6.58 -13.24
CA ALA A 201 31.08 -5.12 -13.19
C ALA A 201 29.69 -4.41 -13.26
N SER A 202 28.58 -5.16 -13.27
CA SER A 202 27.23 -4.59 -13.39
C SER A 202 26.68 -4.12 -12.06
N ILE A 203 26.77 -2.81 -11.87
CA ILE A 203 26.15 -2.04 -10.80
C ILE A 203 24.62 -1.94 -10.87
N ALA A 204 24.04 -2.25 -12.04
CA ALA A 204 22.66 -1.93 -12.38
C ALA A 204 21.59 -2.51 -11.43
N PRO A 205 21.67 -3.79 -10.98
CA PRO A 205 20.66 -4.35 -10.07
C PRO A 205 20.65 -3.66 -8.69
N HIS A 206 21.81 -3.24 -8.20
CA HIS A 206 21.93 -2.54 -6.92
C HIS A 206 21.47 -1.09 -7.00
N ALA A 207 21.75 -0.41 -8.11
CA ALA A 207 21.21 0.92 -8.38
C ALA A 207 19.68 0.88 -8.47
N LEU A 208 19.11 -0.05 -9.25
CA LEU A 208 17.67 -0.24 -9.37
C LEU A 208 17.01 -0.55 -8.02
N LEU A 209 17.54 -1.53 -7.27
CA LEU A 209 17.04 -1.86 -5.93
C LEU A 209 17.04 -0.65 -5.01
N SER A 210 18.10 0.16 -5.04
CA SER A 210 18.16 1.36 -4.21
C SER A 210 17.09 2.38 -4.62
N ASN A 211 16.85 2.57 -5.92
CA ASN A 211 15.81 3.48 -6.40
C ASN A 211 14.42 3.00 -5.96
N LEU A 212 14.11 1.70 -6.13
CA LEU A 212 12.84 1.10 -5.69
C LEU A 212 12.63 1.29 -4.18
N VAL A 213 13.61 0.87 -3.39
CA VAL A 213 13.50 0.88 -1.94
C VAL A 213 13.42 2.30 -1.37
N TYR A 214 14.13 3.27 -1.98
CA TYR A 214 14.08 4.65 -1.51
C TYR A 214 12.85 5.41 -2.03
N PHE A 215 12.68 5.49 -3.34
CA PHE A 215 11.66 6.37 -3.92
C PHE A 215 10.26 5.77 -3.85
N SER A 216 10.12 4.45 -3.88
CA SER A 216 8.82 3.80 -3.74
C SER A 216 8.49 3.47 -2.30
N LEU A 217 9.40 2.80 -1.57
CA LEU A 217 9.12 2.29 -0.21
C LEU A 217 9.59 3.22 0.91
N HIS A 218 10.24 4.33 0.58
CA HIS A 218 10.78 5.31 1.52
C HIS A 218 11.71 4.73 2.63
N ASP A 219 12.50 3.71 2.29
CA ASP A 219 13.45 3.10 3.22
C ASP A 219 14.90 3.49 2.90
N SER A 220 15.35 4.60 3.49
CA SER A 220 16.69 5.14 3.28
C SER A 220 17.80 4.21 3.77
N LYS A 221 17.56 3.43 4.84
CA LYS A 221 18.57 2.51 5.40
C LYS A 221 18.87 1.38 4.44
N ARG A 222 17.84 0.70 3.93
CA ARG A 222 18.00 -0.38 2.95
C ARG A 222 18.54 0.16 1.63
N ALA A 223 18.06 1.31 1.16
CA ALA A 223 18.58 1.94 -0.05
C ALA A 223 20.10 2.22 0.05
N LEU A 224 20.56 2.88 1.12
CA LEU A 224 21.98 3.13 1.36
C LEU A 224 22.80 1.84 1.45
N ALA A 225 22.24 0.75 1.98
CA ALA A 225 22.91 -0.55 2.00
C ALA A 225 23.12 -1.11 0.58
N HIS A 226 22.14 -0.97 -0.32
CA HIS A 226 22.28 -1.35 -1.72
C HIS A 226 23.28 -0.46 -2.47
N ILE A 227 23.29 0.85 -2.22
CA ILE A 227 24.28 1.77 -2.81
C ILE A 227 25.70 1.44 -2.36
N LYS A 228 25.90 1.09 -1.08
CA LYS A 228 27.21 0.65 -0.58
C LYS A 228 27.68 -0.62 -1.28
N LYS A 229 26.77 -1.57 -1.55
CA LYS A 229 27.10 -2.76 -2.34
C LYS A 229 27.44 -2.38 -3.78
N CYS A 230 26.68 -1.50 -4.41
CA CYS A 230 27.01 -0.98 -5.73
C CYS A 230 28.44 -0.42 -5.80
N LEU A 231 28.77 0.48 -4.87
CA LEU A 231 30.10 1.11 -4.79
C LEU A 231 31.23 0.14 -4.36
N HIS A 232 30.87 -1.00 -3.78
CA HIS A 232 31.83 -2.06 -3.46
C HIS A 232 32.26 -2.84 -4.70
N PHE A 233 31.34 -3.06 -5.66
CA PHE A 233 31.64 -3.71 -6.92
C PHE A 233 32.34 -2.78 -7.91
N ASP A 234 31.90 -1.53 -7.99
CA ASP A 234 32.55 -0.49 -8.79
C ASP A 234 32.65 0.80 -7.97
N THR A 235 33.87 1.10 -7.51
CA THR A 235 34.16 2.28 -6.72
C THR A 235 34.00 3.58 -7.49
N ASP A 236 33.99 3.54 -8.83
CA ASP A 236 33.92 4.70 -9.72
C ASP A 236 32.59 4.87 -10.46
N ALA A 237 31.63 4.00 -10.18
CA ALA A 237 30.25 4.07 -10.63
C ALA A 237 29.62 5.45 -10.42
N LYS A 238 29.58 6.26 -11.48
CA LYS A 238 29.03 7.63 -11.45
C LYS A 238 27.58 7.65 -10.99
N GLU A 239 26.79 6.69 -11.45
CA GLU A 239 25.37 6.55 -11.09
C GLU A 239 25.20 6.32 -9.58
N CYS A 240 25.92 5.36 -9.00
CA CYS A 240 25.81 5.07 -7.57
C CYS A 240 26.41 6.17 -6.69
N LYS A 241 27.45 6.88 -7.15
CA LYS A 241 27.94 8.10 -6.46
C LYS A 241 26.90 9.21 -6.48
N ARG A 242 26.21 9.43 -7.62
CA ARG A 242 25.09 10.40 -7.74
C ARG A 242 23.97 10.01 -6.77
N LEU A 243 23.50 8.76 -6.86
CA LEU A 243 22.40 8.25 -6.05
C LEU A 243 22.72 8.32 -4.55
N PHE A 244 23.94 7.99 -4.14
CA PHE A 244 24.39 8.15 -2.74
C PHE A 244 24.21 9.57 -2.23
N ARG A 245 24.61 10.57 -3.03
CA ARG A 245 24.50 11.99 -2.67
C ARG A 245 23.04 12.44 -2.64
N THR A 246 22.24 12.06 -3.64
CA THR A 246 20.81 12.33 -3.73
C THR A 246 20.09 11.81 -2.50
N VAL A 247 20.20 10.50 -2.22
CA VAL A 247 19.53 9.84 -1.07
C VAL A 247 19.95 10.49 0.23
N LYS A 248 21.25 10.74 0.47
CA LYS A 248 21.70 11.40 1.71
C LYS A 248 21.16 12.82 1.86
N LYS A 249 21.14 13.61 0.78
CA LYS A 249 20.66 14.99 0.81
C LYS A 249 19.17 15.03 1.13
N MET A 250 18.39 14.23 0.41
CA MET A 250 16.94 14.14 0.57
C MET A 250 16.55 13.58 1.94
N ASP A 251 17.22 12.51 2.41
CA ASP A 251 16.98 11.93 3.74
C ASP A 251 17.28 12.92 4.87
N LYS A 252 18.32 13.74 4.72
CA LYS A 252 18.62 14.84 5.64
C LYS A 252 17.52 15.89 5.64
N GLN A 253 17.06 16.34 4.47
CA GLN A 253 15.98 17.32 4.35
C GLN A 253 14.66 16.77 4.89
N TYR A 254 14.33 15.53 4.59
CA TYR A 254 13.16 14.83 5.11
C TYR A 254 13.19 14.78 6.64
N THR A 255 14.29 14.31 7.22
CA THR A 255 14.47 14.25 8.68
C THR A 255 14.33 15.64 9.33
N GLN A 256 14.90 16.68 8.70
CA GLN A 256 14.73 18.06 9.18
C GLN A 256 13.28 18.52 9.13
N ALA A 257 12.58 18.31 8.01
CA ALA A 257 11.18 18.67 7.84
C ALA A 257 10.29 17.93 8.85
N ARG A 258 10.54 16.63 9.05
CA ARG A 258 9.82 15.81 10.02
C ARG A 258 10.01 16.31 11.45
N ASN A 259 11.24 16.61 11.84
CA ASN A 259 11.52 17.19 13.16
C ASN A 259 10.82 18.54 13.37
N PHE A 260 10.76 19.39 12.34
CA PHE A 260 10.01 20.65 12.41
C PHE A 260 8.50 20.41 12.51
N LEU A 261 7.95 19.45 11.76
CA LEU A 261 6.54 19.07 11.80
C LEU A 261 6.15 18.56 13.19
N ASP A 262 6.92 17.60 13.74
CA ASP A 262 6.67 17.02 15.07
C ASP A 262 6.80 18.10 16.18
N SER A 263 7.66 19.10 15.96
CA SER A 263 7.80 20.28 16.83
C SER A 263 6.77 21.39 16.55
N LYS A 264 5.78 21.16 15.68
CA LYS A 264 4.75 22.13 15.27
C LYS A 264 5.30 23.42 14.64
N GLN A 265 6.49 23.37 14.06
CA GLN A 265 7.14 24.50 13.38
C GLN A 265 6.75 24.55 11.89
N TRP A 266 5.46 24.72 11.62
CA TRP A 266 4.84 24.59 10.29
C TRP A 266 5.50 25.41 9.18
N ILE A 267 5.88 26.66 9.48
CA ILE A 267 6.53 27.57 8.52
C ILE A 267 7.92 27.03 8.14
N ARG A 268 8.66 26.42 9.08
CA ARG A 268 9.97 25.84 8.78
C ARG A 268 9.82 24.54 8.00
N THR A 269 8.81 23.73 8.30
CA THR A 269 8.47 22.52 7.54
C THR A 269 8.19 22.86 6.08
N THR A 270 7.27 23.80 5.82
CA THR A 270 6.93 24.23 4.45
C THR A 270 8.13 24.84 3.72
N LYS A 271 9.00 25.57 4.42
CA LYS A 271 10.27 26.05 3.84
C LYS A 271 11.22 24.90 3.45
N VAL A 272 11.28 23.79 4.18
CA VAL A 272 12.15 22.68 3.74
C VAL A 272 11.51 21.91 2.57
N LEU A 273 10.19 21.70 2.62
CA LEU A 273 9.48 20.83 1.69
C LEU A 273 9.11 21.50 0.35
N ASP A 274 8.67 22.75 0.36
CA ASP A 274 8.15 23.46 -0.82
C ASP A 274 9.14 24.52 -1.34
N LYS A 275 9.75 25.32 -0.43
CA LYS A 275 10.67 26.41 -0.82
C LYS A 275 11.92 26.52 0.06
N SER A 276 13.01 25.89 -0.34
CA SER A 276 14.24 25.88 0.45
C SER A 276 15.00 27.21 0.37
N SER A 277 15.89 27.46 1.34
CA SER A 277 16.81 28.62 1.29
C SER A 277 17.90 28.49 0.21
N GLU A 278 18.05 27.31 -0.40
CA GLU A 278 19.08 26.99 -1.38
C GLU A 278 18.52 26.70 -2.79
N GLY A 279 17.23 26.94 -3.04
CA GLY A 279 16.54 26.65 -4.31
C GLY A 279 15.15 26.05 -4.13
N GLU A 280 14.73 25.17 -5.04
CA GLU A 280 13.46 24.44 -4.96
C GLU A 280 13.39 23.53 -3.71
N GLY A 281 12.18 23.26 -3.20
CA GLY A 281 11.96 22.42 -2.02
C GLY A 281 12.21 20.93 -2.27
N LEU A 282 12.21 20.13 -1.21
CA LEU A 282 12.38 18.67 -1.28
C LEU A 282 11.35 17.99 -2.20
N LEU A 283 10.10 18.48 -2.22
CA LEU A 283 9.04 17.92 -3.06
C LEU A 283 9.38 18.04 -4.56
N ALA A 284 9.83 19.23 -4.99
CA ALA A 284 10.24 19.46 -6.37
C ALA A 284 11.44 18.59 -6.75
N ALA A 285 12.45 18.50 -5.86
CA ALA A 285 13.61 17.64 -6.07
C ALA A 285 13.21 16.15 -6.22
N LEU A 286 12.24 15.67 -5.43
CA LEU A 286 11.70 14.31 -5.55
C LEU A 286 11.00 14.10 -6.88
N ASN A 287 10.15 15.03 -7.29
CA ASN A 287 9.45 14.94 -8.57
C ASN A 287 10.41 14.90 -9.77
N VAL A 288 11.53 15.63 -9.73
CA VAL A 288 12.56 15.55 -10.76
C VAL A 288 13.16 14.14 -10.83
N GLU A 289 13.55 13.55 -9.71
CA GLU A 289 14.11 12.20 -9.68
C GLU A 289 13.09 11.15 -10.15
N LEU A 290 11.82 11.26 -9.73
CA LEU A 290 10.75 10.37 -10.19
C LEU A 290 10.49 10.50 -11.70
N GLN A 291 10.56 11.70 -12.26
CA GLN A 291 10.45 11.93 -13.70
C GLN A 291 11.65 11.36 -14.48
N GLU A 292 12.87 11.47 -13.94
CA GLU A 292 14.06 10.85 -14.54
C GLU A 292 13.94 9.32 -14.55
N LEU A 293 13.47 8.72 -13.45
CA LEU A 293 13.22 7.28 -13.36
C LEU A 293 12.13 6.83 -14.34
N ALA A 294 11.04 7.58 -14.45
CA ALA A 294 9.97 7.28 -15.41
C ALA A 294 10.47 7.30 -16.87
N LYS A 295 11.33 8.27 -17.22
CA LYS A 295 11.99 8.32 -18.55
C LYS A 295 12.91 7.12 -18.79
N ALA A 296 13.49 6.56 -17.74
CA ALA A 296 14.27 5.33 -17.79
C ALA A 296 13.41 4.05 -17.81
N GLY A 297 12.07 4.17 -17.92
CA GLY A 297 11.13 3.04 -17.91
C GLY A 297 10.81 2.51 -16.52
N ILE A 298 11.21 3.20 -15.46
CA ILE A 298 10.95 2.84 -14.06
C ILE A 298 9.83 3.73 -13.54
N SER A 299 8.59 3.33 -13.79
CA SER A 299 7.39 3.96 -13.22
C SER A 299 6.92 3.17 -12.01
N MET A 300 6.65 3.84 -10.89
CA MET A 300 6.29 3.19 -9.63
C MET A 300 5.44 4.10 -8.74
N PRO A 301 4.57 3.54 -7.87
CA PRO A 301 4.00 4.31 -6.78
C PRO A 301 5.10 4.79 -5.83
N SER A 302 4.92 5.97 -5.23
CA SER A 302 5.91 6.60 -4.34
C SER A 302 5.29 6.90 -2.99
N GLU A 303 5.58 6.06 -1.99
CA GLU A 303 5.27 6.35 -0.59
C GLU A 303 6.03 7.58 -0.10
N PHE A 304 7.24 7.80 -0.62
CA PHE A 304 7.99 9.00 -0.27
C PHE A 304 7.25 10.27 -0.72
N LEU A 305 6.72 10.29 -1.95
CA LEU A 305 5.91 11.41 -2.43
C LEU A 305 4.66 11.59 -1.57
N ALA A 306 3.93 10.50 -1.29
CA ALA A 306 2.74 10.56 -0.44
C ALA A 306 3.05 11.10 0.97
N ASP A 307 4.20 10.74 1.56
CA ASP A 307 4.66 11.31 2.85
C ASP A 307 4.89 12.82 2.77
N LEU A 308 5.52 13.31 1.70
CA LEU A 308 5.77 14.74 1.54
C LEU A 308 4.48 15.53 1.36
N GLU A 309 3.57 15.03 0.52
CA GLU A 309 2.25 15.62 0.28
C GLU A 309 1.42 15.68 1.57
N GLU A 310 1.43 14.60 2.36
CA GLU A 310 0.75 14.54 3.66
C GLU A 310 1.31 15.54 4.67
N MET A 311 2.64 15.66 4.78
CA MET A 311 3.27 16.65 5.66
C MET A 311 3.00 18.09 5.23
N LEU A 312 2.96 18.36 3.92
CA LEU A 312 2.64 19.69 3.38
C LEU A 312 1.17 20.05 3.60
N CYS A 313 0.28 19.09 3.40
CA CYS A 313 -1.14 19.23 3.76
C CYS A 313 -1.29 19.63 5.23
N GLU A 314 -0.70 18.87 6.15
CA GLU A 314 -0.76 19.18 7.59
C GLU A 314 -0.17 20.57 7.89
N ALA A 315 1.05 20.85 7.42
CA ALA A 315 1.74 22.10 7.73
C ALA A 315 1.02 23.34 7.18
N TYR A 316 0.44 23.27 5.98
CA TYR A 316 -0.32 24.39 5.41
C TYR A 316 -1.70 24.57 6.06
N SER A 317 -2.41 23.48 6.36
CA SER A 317 -3.70 23.54 7.08
C SER A 317 -3.53 24.12 8.48
N GLU A 318 -2.52 23.67 9.24
CA GLU A 318 -2.23 24.20 10.58
C GLU A 318 -1.74 25.66 10.53
N SER A 319 -1.17 26.09 9.40
CA SER A 319 -0.81 27.48 9.14
C SER A 319 -1.99 28.35 8.67
N LYS A 320 -3.21 27.80 8.58
CA LYS A 320 -4.43 28.45 8.05
C LYS A 320 -4.25 28.95 6.61
N LYS A 321 -3.49 28.22 5.80
CA LYS A 321 -3.24 28.51 4.38
C LYS A 321 -3.96 27.48 3.51
N ASP A 322 -5.27 27.39 3.66
CA ASP A 322 -6.09 26.32 3.07
C ASP A 322 -5.99 26.24 1.54
N ALA A 323 -5.86 27.38 0.86
CA ALA A 323 -5.68 27.43 -0.59
C ALA A 323 -4.38 26.73 -1.05
N LEU A 324 -3.33 26.78 -0.24
CA LEU A 324 -2.07 26.06 -0.51
C LEU A 324 -2.13 24.61 -0.01
N ALA A 325 -2.87 24.34 1.08
CA ALA A 325 -3.01 22.98 1.61
C ALA A 325 -3.80 22.06 0.67
N ARG A 326 -4.89 22.58 0.08
CA ARG A 326 -5.84 21.80 -0.72
C ARG A 326 -5.22 20.88 -1.77
N PRO A 327 -4.35 21.33 -2.70
CA PRO A 327 -3.76 20.44 -3.71
C PRO A 327 -2.94 19.30 -3.08
N HIS A 328 -2.18 19.58 -2.01
CA HIS A 328 -1.39 18.58 -1.31
C HIS A 328 -2.26 17.58 -0.55
N CYS A 329 -3.36 18.04 0.06
CA CYS A 329 -4.32 17.16 0.73
C CYS A 329 -5.07 16.26 -0.27
N GLU A 330 -5.45 16.77 -1.44
CA GLU A 330 -6.07 15.98 -2.51
C GLU A 330 -5.10 14.93 -3.07
N ALA A 331 -3.83 15.31 -3.27
CA ALA A 331 -2.78 14.38 -3.68
C ALA A 331 -2.55 13.27 -2.63
N ALA A 332 -2.49 13.65 -1.34
CA ALA A 332 -2.36 12.71 -0.23
C ALA A 332 -3.55 11.74 -0.17
N LEU A 333 -4.80 12.21 -0.26
CA LEU A 333 -6.00 11.36 -0.23
C LEU A 333 -6.09 10.38 -1.40
N THR A 334 -5.55 10.75 -2.56
CA THR A 334 -5.50 9.87 -3.73
C THR A 334 -4.61 8.65 -3.50
N LYS A 335 -3.58 8.80 -2.65
CA LYS A 335 -2.62 7.73 -2.33
C LYS A 335 -2.95 7.02 -1.01
N ARG A 336 -3.33 7.81 0.00
CA ARG A 336 -3.68 7.38 1.36
C ARG A 336 -5.03 7.96 1.76
N PRO A 337 -6.12 7.26 1.42
CA PRO A 337 -7.47 7.67 1.82
C PRO A 337 -7.66 7.83 3.34
N GLU A 338 -6.81 7.19 4.13
CA GLU A 338 -6.77 7.21 5.59
C GLU A 338 -5.90 8.32 6.19
N SER A 339 -5.24 9.15 5.36
CA SER A 339 -4.42 10.26 5.84
C SER A 339 -5.24 11.21 6.70
N ILE A 340 -4.96 11.22 8.01
CA ILE A 340 -5.67 12.02 8.99
C ILE A 340 -5.63 13.53 8.64
N PRO A 341 -4.48 14.17 8.39
CA PRO A 341 -4.46 15.60 8.09
C PRO A 341 -5.26 15.93 6.82
N ALA A 342 -5.20 15.07 5.80
CA ALA A 342 -5.89 15.31 4.54
C ALA A 342 -7.41 15.11 4.64
N VAL A 343 -7.85 14.10 5.39
CA VAL A 343 -9.27 13.90 5.75
C VAL A 343 -9.81 15.10 6.52
N LEU A 344 -9.07 15.56 7.55
CA LEU A 344 -9.49 16.71 8.35
C LEU A 344 -9.56 17.99 7.52
N ALA A 345 -8.60 18.23 6.64
CA ALA A 345 -8.61 19.37 5.73
C ALA A 345 -9.82 19.33 4.79
N LYS A 346 -10.13 18.17 4.18
CA LYS A 346 -11.31 17.98 3.35
C LYS A 346 -12.61 18.21 4.11
N ALA A 347 -12.73 17.65 5.32
CA ALA A 347 -13.91 17.84 6.15
C ALA A 347 -14.10 19.31 6.56
N ASN A 348 -13.03 20.02 6.90
CA ASN A 348 -13.09 21.44 7.22
C ASN A 348 -13.53 22.29 6.01
N ALA A 349 -13.09 21.94 4.80
CA ALA A 349 -13.55 22.61 3.57
C ALA A 349 -15.05 22.40 3.34
N LEU A 350 -15.55 21.16 3.46
CA LEU A 350 -16.99 20.85 3.35
C LEU A 350 -17.82 21.58 4.41
N ILE A 351 -17.33 21.65 5.65
CA ILE A 351 -17.97 22.42 6.72
C ILE A 351 -18.03 23.91 6.37
N ALA A 352 -16.99 24.48 5.78
CA ALA A 352 -16.99 25.88 5.34
C ALA A 352 -18.00 26.14 4.22
N GLU A 353 -18.25 25.15 3.37
CA GLU A 353 -19.27 25.15 2.32
C GLU A 353 -20.68 24.80 2.83
N SER A 354 -20.83 24.59 4.15
CA SER A 354 -22.08 24.16 4.80
C SER A 354 -22.58 22.77 4.39
N GLU A 355 -21.73 21.94 3.78
CA GLU A 355 -21.99 20.54 3.44
C GLU A 355 -21.71 19.61 4.64
N PHE A 356 -22.46 19.79 5.73
CA PHE A 356 -22.17 19.10 6.99
C PHE A 356 -22.35 17.57 6.92
N GLU A 357 -23.34 17.08 6.17
CA GLU A 357 -23.62 15.64 6.05
C GLU A 357 -22.49 14.91 5.31
N GLU A 358 -21.98 15.50 4.22
CA GLU A 358 -20.85 14.92 3.48
C GLU A 358 -19.56 14.99 4.31
N ALA A 359 -19.36 16.07 5.08
CA ALA A 359 -18.25 16.16 6.03
C ALA A 359 -18.27 15.04 7.07
N ILE A 360 -19.43 14.75 7.66
CA ILE A 360 -19.61 13.64 8.62
C ILE A 360 -19.32 12.30 7.95
N LYS A 361 -19.79 12.07 6.73
CA LYS A 361 -19.57 10.82 6.00
C LYS A 361 -18.09 10.56 5.70
N VAL A 362 -17.37 11.59 5.26
CA VAL A 362 -15.91 11.53 5.02
C VAL A 362 -15.17 11.20 6.31
N LEU A 363 -15.49 11.89 7.42
CA LEU A 363 -14.85 11.67 8.71
C LEU A 363 -15.16 10.28 9.29
N SER A 364 -16.40 9.82 9.24
CA SER A 364 -16.80 8.50 9.73
C SER A 364 -16.12 7.38 8.94
N SER A 365 -16.07 7.50 7.62
CA SER A 365 -15.38 6.55 6.74
C SER A 365 -13.89 6.44 7.08
N ALA A 366 -13.24 7.57 7.38
CA ALA A 366 -11.85 7.59 7.82
C ALA A 366 -11.67 7.02 9.24
N ASN A 367 -12.62 7.27 10.14
CA ASN A 367 -12.60 6.74 11.51
C ASN A 367 -12.67 5.20 11.50
N GLU A 368 -13.54 4.62 10.68
CA GLU A 368 -13.66 3.16 10.53
C GLU A 368 -12.34 2.54 10.05
N ARG A 369 -11.73 3.13 9.02
CA ARG A 369 -10.43 2.67 8.47
C ARG A 369 -9.27 2.77 9.46
N THR A 370 -9.34 3.71 10.40
CA THR A 370 -8.31 3.92 11.43
C THR A 370 -8.61 3.21 12.76
N GLY A 371 -9.63 2.35 12.79
CA GLY A 371 -9.98 1.55 13.98
C GLY A 371 -10.79 2.29 15.05
N GLY A 372 -11.40 3.43 14.69
CA GLY A 372 -12.46 4.11 15.48
C GLY A 372 -11.99 4.89 16.71
N ARG A 373 -10.67 4.98 16.95
CA ARG A 373 -10.11 5.53 18.20
C ARG A 373 -9.28 6.79 18.01
N ASN A 374 -9.35 7.45 16.85
CA ASN A 374 -8.57 8.66 16.62
C ASN A 374 -9.25 9.88 17.27
N PRO A 375 -8.63 10.53 18.29
CA PRO A 375 -9.25 11.65 18.98
C PRO A 375 -9.56 12.84 18.07
N LYS A 376 -8.65 13.17 17.14
CA LYS A 376 -8.83 14.31 16.22
C LYS A 376 -10.02 14.09 15.28
N ILE A 377 -10.19 12.86 14.78
CA ILE A 377 -11.32 12.52 13.91
C ILE A 377 -12.63 12.58 14.70
N ASN A 378 -12.66 12.01 15.91
CA ASN A 378 -13.86 12.02 16.75
C ASN A 378 -14.28 13.45 17.13
N GLU A 379 -13.33 14.33 17.49
CA GLU A 379 -13.59 15.74 17.76
C GLU A 379 -14.17 16.46 16.53
N ALA A 380 -13.63 16.19 15.33
CA ALA A 380 -14.13 16.74 14.09
C ALA A 380 -15.55 16.24 13.75
N ILE A 381 -15.86 14.95 13.98
CA ILE A 381 -17.20 14.39 13.80
C ILE A 381 -18.20 15.09 14.72
N GLN A 382 -17.89 15.21 16.01
CA GLN A 382 -18.76 15.88 16.97
C GLN A 382 -19.01 17.34 16.58
N ARG A 383 -17.96 18.06 16.13
CA ARG A 383 -18.10 19.42 15.63
C ARG A 383 -19.01 19.49 14.41
N ALA A 384 -18.82 18.61 13.43
CA ALA A 384 -19.63 18.57 12.21
C ALA A 384 -21.09 18.23 12.52
N GLN A 385 -21.36 17.26 13.41
CA GLN A 385 -22.71 16.91 13.88
C GLN A 385 -23.39 18.08 14.59
N LYS A 386 -22.67 18.78 15.47
CA LYS A 386 -23.20 19.97 16.14
C LYS A 386 -23.61 21.05 15.14
N LEU A 387 -22.76 21.33 14.14
CA LEU A 387 -23.05 22.31 13.09
C LEU A 387 -24.21 21.86 12.20
N ALA A 388 -24.30 20.57 11.86
CA ALA A 388 -25.43 20.00 11.14
C ALA A 388 -26.74 20.18 11.91
N LYS A 389 -26.74 19.89 13.21
CA LYS A 389 -27.92 20.10 14.08
C LYS A 389 -28.32 21.57 14.12
N GLN A 390 -27.36 22.48 14.29
CA GLN A 390 -27.62 23.92 14.29
C GLN A 390 -28.16 24.42 12.94
N ALA A 391 -27.70 23.87 11.83
CA ALA A 391 -28.17 24.23 10.49
C ALA A 391 -29.60 23.72 10.20
N LYS A 392 -29.97 22.56 10.76
CA LYS A 392 -31.33 21.99 10.69
C LYS A 392 -32.30 22.64 11.67
N GLN A 393 -31.80 23.26 12.74
CA GLN A 393 -32.61 23.90 13.76
C GLN A 393 -33.40 25.08 13.19
N LYS A 394 -34.71 25.08 13.42
CA LYS A 394 -35.63 26.11 12.93
C LYS A 394 -35.41 27.38 13.73
N ASP A 395 -35.09 28.50 13.06
CA ASP A 395 -34.82 29.77 13.75
C ASP A 395 -36.13 30.45 14.21
N TYR A 396 -36.62 30.10 15.41
CA TYR A 396 -37.88 30.62 15.96
C TYR A 396 -37.91 32.15 16.07
N TYR A 397 -36.76 32.80 16.29
CA TYR A 397 -36.67 34.26 16.35
C TYR A 397 -36.96 34.90 14.99
N LYS A 398 -36.47 34.29 13.89
CA LYS A 398 -36.80 34.71 12.52
C LYS A 398 -38.27 34.45 12.17
N VAL A 399 -38.87 33.39 12.71
CA VAL A 399 -40.30 33.08 12.48
C VAL A 399 -41.20 34.18 13.08
N LEU A 400 -40.85 34.70 14.27
CA LEU A 400 -41.59 35.79 14.92
C LEU A 400 -41.10 37.19 14.54
N ASP A 401 -40.04 37.31 13.74
CA ASP A 401 -39.41 38.59 13.34
C ASP A 401 -38.95 39.44 14.55
N VAL A 402 -38.23 38.80 15.48
CA VAL A 402 -37.69 39.42 16.70
C VAL A 402 -36.19 39.15 16.86
N ALA A 403 -35.49 40.04 17.57
CA ALA A 403 -34.09 39.83 17.92
C ALA A 403 -33.92 38.71 18.96
N ARG A 404 -32.74 38.07 18.99
CA ARG A 404 -32.45 36.95 19.93
C ARG A 404 -32.50 37.37 21.40
N ASP A 405 -32.20 38.62 21.70
CA ASP A 405 -32.25 39.22 23.03
C ASP A 405 -33.64 39.78 23.41
N ALA A 406 -34.66 39.57 22.58
CA ALA A 406 -36.02 40.07 22.84
C ALA A 406 -36.59 39.54 24.16
N ASP A 407 -37.21 40.45 24.93
CA ASP A 407 -37.91 40.12 26.17
C ASP A 407 -39.27 39.44 25.90
N VAL A 408 -39.82 38.77 26.92
CA VAL A 408 -41.08 38.01 26.80
C VAL A 408 -42.25 38.89 26.32
N LYS A 409 -42.25 40.18 26.68
CA LYS A 409 -43.27 41.14 26.23
C LYS A 409 -43.17 41.43 24.73
N THR A 410 -41.96 41.61 24.21
CA THR A 410 -41.70 41.83 22.79
C THR A 410 -42.07 40.59 21.97
N ILE A 411 -41.69 39.40 22.44
CA ILE A 411 -42.05 38.11 21.81
C ILE A 411 -43.57 37.95 21.73
N LYS A 412 -44.30 38.24 22.82
CA LYS A 412 -45.78 38.18 22.85
C LYS A 412 -46.44 39.20 21.93
N LYS A 413 -45.86 40.39 21.79
CA LYS A 413 -46.35 41.42 20.86
C LYS A 413 -46.15 40.98 19.41
N ALA A 414 -44.98 40.44 19.10
CA ALA A 414 -44.64 39.93 17.78
C ALA A 414 -45.52 38.74 17.37
N TYR A 415 -45.74 37.78 18.27
CA TYR A 415 -46.69 36.69 18.09
C TYR A 415 -48.09 37.19 17.70
N ARG A 416 -48.66 38.12 18.48
CA ARG A 416 -49.99 38.68 18.17
C ARG A 416 -50.03 39.35 16.80
N ALA A 417 -48.98 40.05 16.41
CA ALA A 417 -48.89 40.71 15.11
C ALA A 417 -48.81 39.68 13.96
N MET A 418 -47.98 38.65 14.11
CA MET A 418 -47.80 37.59 13.12
C MET A 418 -49.04 36.69 12.99
N SER A 419 -49.66 36.30 14.10
CA SER A 419 -50.91 35.52 14.09
C SER A 419 -52.07 36.31 13.46
N ARG A 420 -52.15 37.63 13.68
CA ARG A 420 -53.12 38.49 12.99
C ARG A 420 -52.79 38.70 11.50
N LYS A 421 -51.52 38.62 11.12
CA LYS A 421 -51.06 38.75 9.73
C LYS A 421 -51.35 37.50 8.91
N TYR A 422 -51.22 36.32 9.50
CA TYR A 422 -51.39 35.02 8.85
C TYR A 422 -52.65 34.26 9.30
N HIS A 423 -53.64 34.93 9.88
CA HIS A 423 -54.90 34.29 10.27
C HIS A 423 -55.64 33.71 9.05
N PRO A 424 -56.15 32.46 9.10
CA PRO A 424 -56.85 31.80 7.98
C PRO A 424 -57.95 32.66 7.33
N ASP A 425 -58.81 33.28 8.16
CA ASP A 425 -59.90 34.17 7.72
C ASP A 425 -59.50 35.32 6.78
N LYS A 426 -58.22 35.73 6.77
CA LYS A 426 -57.72 36.81 5.90
C LYS A 426 -57.38 36.36 4.49
N TYR A 427 -57.17 35.07 4.27
CA TYR A 427 -56.67 34.54 2.99
C TYR A 427 -57.69 33.63 2.28
N ASP A 428 -58.76 33.21 2.97
CA ASP A 428 -59.90 32.44 2.42
C ASP A 428 -60.67 33.13 1.27
N LYS A 429 -60.40 34.41 0.98
CA LYS A 429 -61.11 35.21 -0.03
C LYS A 429 -60.18 35.85 -1.07
N GLY A 430 -59.24 35.09 -1.61
CA GLY A 430 -58.39 35.53 -2.72
C GLY A 430 -57.12 36.28 -2.30
N GLY A 431 -56.62 36.04 -1.08
CA GLY A 431 -55.29 36.47 -0.68
C GLY A 431 -54.23 35.64 -1.41
N GLY A 432 -53.14 36.25 -1.88
CA GLY A 432 -52.14 35.61 -2.74
C GLY A 432 -51.28 34.48 -2.11
N LEU A 433 -51.75 33.80 -1.06
CA LEU A 433 -51.13 32.63 -0.44
C LEU A 433 -52.17 31.50 -0.39
N SER A 434 -51.75 30.25 -0.62
CA SER A 434 -52.67 29.11 -0.53
C SER A 434 -53.08 28.84 0.93
N ALA A 435 -54.24 28.21 1.14
CA ALA A 435 -54.71 27.85 2.49
C ALA A 435 -53.68 27.00 3.27
N GLU A 436 -53.01 26.09 2.57
CA GLU A 436 -51.96 25.22 3.10
C GLU A 436 -50.70 26.01 3.54
N GLU A 437 -50.30 27.03 2.77
CA GLU A 437 -49.18 27.91 3.13
C GLU A 437 -49.47 28.76 4.37
N VAL A 438 -50.72 29.22 4.51
CA VAL A 438 -51.18 30.01 5.66
C VAL A 438 -51.22 29.14 6.92
N GLU A 439 -51.73 27.92 6.82
CA GLU A 439 -51.73 26.94 7.91
C GLU A 439 -50.29 26.60 8.35
N ARG A 440 -49.39 26.33 7.40
CA ARG A 440 -47.97 26.05 7.70
C ARG A 440 -47.29 27.22 8.41
N LYS A 441 -47.57 28.46 8.00
CA LYS A 441 -47.02 29.67 8.65
C LYS A 441 -47.60 29.86 10.04
N MET A 442 -48.91 29.66 10.23
CA MET A 442 -49.54 29.76 11.55
C MET A 442 -49.04 28.70 12.52
N SER A 443 -48.88 27.46 12.05
CA SER A 443 -48.27 26.38 12.81
C SER A 443 -46.86 26.76 13.29
N ALA A 444 -46.00 27.24 12.38
CA ALA A 444 -44.65 27.70 12.74
C ALA A 444 -44.63 28.89 13.71
N ILE A 445 -45.56 29.84 13.59
CA ILE A 445 -45.68 31.00 14.50
C ILE A 445 -46.10 30.56 15.91
N ASN A 446 -47.03 29.62 16.01
CA ASN A 446 -47.47 29.07 17.29
C ASN A 446 -46.33 28.29 17.97
N GLU A 447 -45.66 27.44 17.21
CA GLU A 447 -44.49 26.67 17.66
C GLU A 447 -43.37 27.59 18.16
N ALA A 448 -43.04 28.65 17.40
CA ALA A 448 -42.03 29.62 17.79
C ALA A 448 -42.41 30.38 19.08
N TYR A 449 -43.69 30.70 19.27
CA TYR A 449 -44.15 31.37 20.48
C TYR A 449 -44.12 30.45 21.70
N GLU A 450 -44.48 29.18 21.55
CA GLU A 450 -44.41 28.18 22.62
C GLU A 450 -42.98 28.07 23.19
N ILE A 451 -41.98 27.93 22.31
CA ILE A 451 -40.57 27.81 22.72
C ILE A 451 -40.03 29.13 23.29
N LEU A 452 -40.31 30.26 22.66
CA LEU A 452 -39.69 31.54 23.04
C LEU A 452 -40.39 32.27 24.19
N SER A 453 -41.65 31.93 24.50
CA SER A 453 -42.41 32.57 25.59
C SER A 453 -42.11 31.99 26.97
N ASP A 454 -41.61 30.76 27.04
CA ASP A 454 -41.16 30.11 28.27
C ASP A 454 -39.64 30.34 28.48
N PRO A 455 -39.21 30.93 29.62
CA PRO A 455 -37.79 31.19 29.89
C PRO A 455 -36.89 29.95 29.90
N GLU A 456 -37.40 28.80 30.33
CA GLU A 456 -36.65 27.54 30.42
C GLU A 456 -36.48 26.92 29.02
N LEU A 457 -37.56 26.86 28.24
CA LEU A 457 -37.49 26.37 26.85
C LEU A 457 -36.66 27.29 25.97
N LYS A 458 -36.78 28.61 26.15
CA LYS A 458 -35.93 29.60 25.47
C LYS A 458 -34.45 29.39 25.80
N ALA A 459 -34.10 29.19 27.07
CA ALA A 459 -32.72 28.95 27.48
C ALA A 459 -32.16 27.63 26.90
N ARG A 460 -32.95 26.56 26.86
CA ARG A 460 -32.57 25.29 26.22
C ARG A 460 -32.35 25.44 24.73
N TYR A 461 -33.28 26.13 24.04
CA TYR A 461 -33.17 26.43 22.63
C TYR A 461 -31.94 27.28 22.31
N ASP A 462 -31.67 28.32 23.11
CA ASP A 462 -30.48 29.18 22.99
C ASP A 462 -29.17 28.42 23.28
N ALA A 463 -29.23 27.35 24.07
CA ALA A 463 -28.11 26.41 24.30
C ALA A 463 -27.92 25.39 23.16
N GLY A 464 -28.78 25.40 22.13
CA GLY A 464 -28.71 24.49 20.98
C GLY A 464 -29.49 23.18 21.15
N ASP A 465 -30.39 23.12 22.14
CA ASP A 465 -31.31 22.01 22.36
C ASP A 465 -32.74 22.43 22.00
N ASP A 466 -33.20 22.08 20.79
CA ASP A 466 -34.55 22.40 20.31
C ASP A 466 -35.58 21.39 20.84
N PRO A 467 -36.52 21.81 21.73
CA PRO A 467 -37.50 20.92 22.36
C PRO A 467 -38.46 20.27 21.35
N ASN A 468 -38.63 20.86 20.17
CA ASN A 468 -39.52 20.35 19.12
C ASN A 468 -38.78 19.62 17.99
N SER A 469 -37.46 19.40 18.13
CA SER A 469 -36.71 18.62 17.15
C SER A 469 -37.12 17.14 17.17
N LEU A 470 -37.55 16.63 16.01
CA LEU A 470 -38.01 15.24 15.82
C LEU A 470 -36.93 14.18 16.11
N GLU A 471 -35.65 14.57 16.18
CA GLU A 471 -34.50 13.69 16.42
C GLU A 471 -34.09 13.56 17.90
N GLY A 472 -34.80 14.24 18.83
CA GLY A 472 -34.45 14.33 20.25
C GLY A 472 -35.32 13.52 21.24
N GLN A 473 -36.15 12.58 20.78
CA GLN A 473 -36.91 11.71 21.70
C GLN A 473 -35.97 10.68 22.35
N HIS A 474 -35.29 11.09 23.42
CA HIS A 474 -34.70 10.18 24.40
C HIS A 474 -35.81 9.29 24.99
N PRO A 475 -35.62 7.95 25.06
CA PRO A 475 -36.58 7.01 25.70
C PRO A 475 -36.62 7.10 27.24
N GLY A 476 -36.58 8.31 27.81
CA GLY A 476 -36.42 8.51 29.25
C GLY A 476 -37.20 9.71 29.76
N GLY A 477 -38.46 9.49 30.10
CA GLY A 477 -39.24 10.33 31.01
C GLY A 477 -39.95 11.52 30.35
N ASN A 478 -41.21 11.30 29.94
CA ASN A 478 -42.17 12.39 29.74
C ASN A 478 -42.37 13.15 31.07
N PRO A 479 -42.07 14.46 31.17
CA PRO A 479 -42.49 15.28 32.30
C PRO A 479 -43.95 15.77 32.13
N PHE A 480 -44.52 15.65 30.94
CA PHE A 480 -45.81 16.24 30.57
C PHE A 480 -47.02 15.32 30.80
N ALA A 481 -47.01 14.51 31.86
CA ALA A 481 -48.21 13.77 32.29
C ALA A 481 -49.19 14.63 33.12
N HIS A 482 -48.82 15.86 33.51
CA HIS A 482 -49.66 16.70 34.36
C HIS A 482 -49.62 18.18 33.97
N PHE A 483 -50.24 18.56 32.86
CA PHE A 483 -50.82 19.90 32.76
C PHE A 483 -52.04 19.89 31.86
N GLY A 484 -53.22 19.75 32.49
CA GLY A 484 -54.50 19.92 31.81
C GLY A 484 -54.70 21.37 31.41
N GLY A 485 -54.84 21.62 30.11
CA GLY A 485 -55.22 22.91 29.54
C GLY A 485 -56.17 22.66 28.36
N SER A 486 -57.42 23.08 28.50
CA SER A 486 -58.55 22.74 27.63
C SER A 486 -58.37 23.07 26.13
N PRO A 487 -58.82 22.20 25.21
CA PRO A 487 -59.14 22.59 23.85
C PRO A 487 -60.55 23.21 23.83
N PHE A 488 -60.66 24.44 23.33
CA PHE A 488 -61.95 25.01 22.94
C PHE A 488 -62.55 24.16 21.81
N MET A 489 -63.62 23.40 22.10
CA MET A 489 -64.43 22.68 21.12
C MET A 489 -65.90 23.12 21.22
N PHE A 490 -66.43 23.56 20.09
CA PHE A 490 -67.82 23.96 19.88
C PHE A 490 -68.74 22.73 19.96
N HIS A 491 -69.90 22.87 20.60
CA HIS A 491 -70.85 21.81 20.93
C HIS A 491 -71.72 21.39 19.73
N GLN A 492 -71.89 20.08 19.48
CA GLN A 492 -73.17 19.53 19.01
C GLN A 492 -73.31 18.01 19.26
N GLY A 493 -74.14 17.65 20.26
CA GLY A 493 -75.21 16.64 20.14
C GLY A 493 -74.89 15.13 20.04
N GLY A 494 -75.13 14.43 21.16
CA GLY A 494 -76.03 13.25 21.17
C GLY A 494 -75.40 11.84 21.16
N GLY A 495 -75.82 11.01 22.13
CA GLY A 495 -75.82 9.55 22.01
C GLY A 495 -75.08 8.79 23.10
N GLN A 496 -75.82 8.29 24.09
CA GLN A 496 -75.36 7.26 25.03
C GLN A 496 -75.03 5.95 24.29
N GLN A 497 -73.98 5.24 24.72
CA GLN A 497 -73.98 3.78 24.71
C GLN A 497 -73.03 3.21 25.77
N PHE A 498 -73.62 2.34 26.60
CA PHE A 498 -72.99 1.36 27.48
C PHE A 498 -72.04 0.44 26.71
N PHE A 499 -70.89 0.08 27.30
CA PHE A 499 -70.40 -1.29 27.23
C PHE A 499 -69.60 -1.66 28.47
N GLN A 500 -69.97 -2.82 29.01
CA GLN A 500 -69.47 -3.45 30.23
C GLN A 500 -68.49 -4.56 29.82
N GLN A 501 -67.51 -4.81 30.70
CA GLN A 501 -66.89 -6.12 30.99
C GLN A 501 -65.64 -6.56 30.20
N GLY A 502 -64.60 -6.93 30.97
CA GLY A 502 -63.82 -8.15 30.68
C GLY A 502 -62.31 -8.11 30.95
N ASN A 503 -61.90 -8.64 32.12
CA ASN A 503 -60.60 -9.25 32.47
C ASN A 503 -59.29 -8.45 32.25
N GLY A 504 -58.43 -8.23 33.24
CA GLY A 504 -58.08 -9.04 34.40
C GLY A 504 -56.67 -9.59 34.21
N PHE A 505 -55.68 -9.08 34.94
CA PHE A 505 -54.54 -9.84 35.50
C PHE A 505 -53.73 -8.91 36.41
N ASN A 506 -53.54 -9.35 37.64
CA ASN A 506 -52.96 -8.63 38.75
C ASN A 506 -51.66 -9.35 39.12
N PHE A 507 -50.52 -8.65 39.17
CA PHE A 507 -49.29 -9.17 39.78
C PHE A 507 -48.79 -8.18 40.84
N LYS A 508 -48.74 -8.69 42.07
CA LYS A 508 -48.17 -8.05 43.26
C LYS A 508 -46.64 -8.19 43.25
N PHE A 509 -45.95 -7.16 43.76
CA PHE A 509 -44.63 -7.30 44.38
C PHE A 509 -44.70 -6.74 45.80
N GLU A 510 -44.26 -7.57 46.76
CA GLU A 510 -43.83 -7.29 48.13
C GLU A 510 -42.36 -7.78 48.16
N PHE A 511 -41.34 -7.13 48.72
CA PHE A 511 -41.14 -5.85 49.42
C PHE A 511 -39.78 -5.29 48.99
#